data_AF-A0A0W0FL21-F1
#
_entry.id   AF-A0A0W0FL21-F1
#
_cell.length_a   1.000
_cell.length_b   1.000
_cell.length_c   1.000
_cell.angle_alpha   90.00
_cell.angle_beta   90.00
_cell.angle_gamma   90.00
#
_symmetry.space_group_name_H-M   'P 1'
#
loop_
_entity.id
_entity.type
_entity.pdbx_description
1 polymer ?
#
loop_
_entity_poly.entity_id
_entity_poly.type
_entity_poly.pdbx_seq_one_letter_code
_entity_poly.pdbx_strand_id
1 'polypeptide(L)'
;MSFTNLYYKRTAGTPKACYVCYKPTTTVLATINTVDFIYTCPGHLSDPGFASQVGEANDGASGARKLGLSSEEIAKVKAEWEEKQRLKEKKEKEKEKDDKAKDDKTKDDKKDDKKDDEDEKPKSKPASPTTATPSSPSPSPGATHQRYTLHRDFFSMRLAEHRKRRQATQAKELAPRLPGAPRSDISG
;
A
#
# COMPACT_ATOMS: atom_id res chain seq x y z
N MET A 1 -1.35 -2.37 13.72
CA MET A 1 -0.49 -1.23 13.36
C MET A 1 0.02 -1.48 11.96
N SER A 2 -0.28 -0.59 11.02
CA SER A 2 0.34 -0.60 9.70
C SER A 2 1.80 -0.21 9.85
N PHE A 3 2.68 -0.99 9.25
CA PHE A 3 4.13 -0.74 9.26
C PHE A 3 4.48 -0.22 7.86
N THR A 4 4.73 1.08 7.76
CA THR A 4 4.99 1.76 6.49
C THR A 4 6.49 1.87 6.26
N ASN A 5 6.94 1.66 5.02
CA ASN A 5 8.35 1.80 4.64
C ASN A 5 8.74 3.27 4.42
N LEU A 6 8.57 4.11 5.44
CA LEU A 6 8.96 5.51 5.38
C LEU A 6 9.69 5.90 6.67
N TYR A 7 10.96 6.22 6.51
CA TYR A 7 11.87 6.54 7.60
C TYR A 7 12.36 7.98 7.47
N TYR A 8 12.58 8.61 8.62
CA TYR A 8 13.11 9.96 8.72
C TYR A 8 14.50 9.88 9.35
N LYS A 9 15.47 10.54 8.73
CA LYS A 9 16.83 10.66 9.26
C LYS A 9 16.83 11.59 10.46
N ARG A 10 17.37 11.07 11.56
CA ARG A 10 17.57 11.75 12.84
C ARG A 10 18.99 11.49 13.31
N THR A 11 19.46 12.35 14.21
CA THR A 11 20.75 12.18 14.88
C THR A 11 20.50 11.76 16.32
N ALA A 12 21.10 10.67 16.76
CA ALA A 12 21.10 10.20 18.14
C ALA A 12 22.27 10.79 18.92
N GLY A 13 22.05 11.09 20.20
CA GLY A 13 23.10 11.63 21.07
C GLY A 13 24.19 10.62 21.46
N THR A 14 23.88 9.31 21.43
CA THR A 14 24.85 8.25 21.72
C THR A 14 25.09 7.38 20.48
N PRO A 15 26.35 7.07 20.14
CA PRO A 15 26.64 6.20 19.01
C PRO A 15 26.25 4.75 19.32
N LYS A 16 25.59 4.09 18.37
CA LYS A 16 25.33 2.64 18.41
C LYS A 16 25.82 1.97 17.15
N ALA A 17 25.93 0.64 17.19
CA ALA A 17 26.36 -0.15 16.05
C ALA A 17 25.41 0.02 14.85
N CYS A 18 25.97 0.28 13.68
CA CYS A 18 25.24 0.28 12.42
C CYS A 18 24.64 -1.10 12.14
N TYR A 19 23.42 -1.14 11.62
CA TYR A 19 22.71 -2.38 11.29
C TYR A 19 23.42 -3.25 10.24
N VAL A 20 24.20 -2.63 9.34
CA VAL A 20 24.85 -3.34 8.22
C VAL A 20 26.28 -3.74 8.55
N CYS A 21 27.11 -2.80 9.02
CA CYS A 21 28.54 -3.06 9.27
C CYS A 21 28.95 -3.05 10.75
N TYR A 22 28.01 -2.83 11.67
CA TYR A 22 28.24 -2.77 13.11
C TYR A 22 29.23 -1.70 13.61
N LYS A 23 29.74 -0.83 12.71
CA LYS A 23 30.54 0.33 13.08
C LYS A 23 29.69 1.34 13.86
N PRO A 24 30.25 2.05 14.86
CA PRO A 24 29.52 3.03 15.64
C PRO A 24 29.01 4.17 14.74
N THR A 25 27.74 4.52 14.87
CA THR A 25 27.08 5.60 14.14
C THR A 25 26.10 6.34 15.05
N THR A 26 25.97 7.64 14.82
CA THR A 26 24.96 8.51 15.45
C THR A 26 23.76 8.74 14.54
N THR A 27 23.79 8.27 13.29
CA THR A 27 22.68 8.47 12.35
C THR A 27 21.64 7.37 12.51
N VAL A 28 20.37 7.78 12.62
CA VAL A 28 19.23 6.89 12.84
C VAL A 28 18.13 7.16 11.83
N LEU A 29 17.65 6.11 11.19
CA LEU A 29 16.41 6.13 10.41
C LEU A 29 15.27 5.68 11.32
N ALA A 30 14.27 6.54 11.54
CA ALA A 30 13.13 6.22 12.39
C ALA A 30 11.81 6.57 11.73
N THR A 31 10.82 5.69 11.90
CA THR A 31 9.43 5.91 11.47
C THR A 31 8.79 7.07 12.26
N ILE A 32 7.70 7.65 11.74
CA ILE A 32 7.04 8.83 12.37
C ILE A 32 6.63 8.57 13.82
N ASN A 33 6.05 7.39 14.08
CA ASN A 33 5.59 6.96 15.40
C ASN A 33 6.71 6.31 16.23
N THR A 34 7.95 6.29 15.74
CA THR A 34 9.12 5.66 16.40
C THR A 34 8.93 4.18 16.77
N VAL A 35 7.96 3.51 16.12
CA VAL A 35 7.70 2.07 16.29
C VAL A 35 8.92 1.26 15.84
N ASP A 36 9.57 1.75 14.79
CA ASP A 36 10.82 1.21 14.27
C ASP A 36 11.88 2.28 14.11
N PHE A 37 13.11 1.93 14.50
CA PHE A 37 14.31 2.72 14.30
C PHE A 37 15.52 1.82 14.00
N ILE A 38 16.36 2.26 13.08
CA ILE A 38 17.55 1.54 12.61
C ILE A 38 18.74 2.50 12.64
N TYR A 39 19.83 2.07 13.25
CA TYR A 39 21.10 2.78 13.21
C TYR A 39 21.81 2.48 11.91
N THR A 40 22.16 3.51 11.15
CA THR A 40 22.79 3.37 9.83
C THR A 40 23.96 4.34 9.76
N CYS A 41 25.10 3.92 9.20
CA CYS A 41 26.18 4.86 8.97
C CYS A 41 25.97 5.55 7.60
N PRO A 42 26.51 6.75 7.39
CA PRO A 42 26.34 7.48 6.13
C PRO A 42 26.82 6.68 4.90
N GLY A 43 27.85 5.83 5.05
CA GLY A 43 28.33 4.97 3.95
C GLY A 43 27.32 3.93 3.46
N HIS A 44 26.47 3.39 4.34
CA HIS A 44 25.36 2.51 3.92
C HIS A 44 24.11 3.29 3.53
N LEU A 45 23.97 4.55 3.97
CA LEU A 45 22.85 5.39 3.57
C LEU A 45 22.98 5.87 2.11
N SER A 46 24.21 5.95 1.59
CA SER A 46 24.49 6.21 0.17
C SER A 46 24.37 4.97 -0.72
N ASP A 47 24.21 3.76 -0.15
CA ASP A 47 24.07 2.52 -0.92
C ASP A 47 22.62 2.34 -1.42
N PRO A 48 22.39 2.31 -2.74
CA PRO A 48 21.06 2.10 -3.30
C PRO A 48 20.47 0.72 -2.97
N GLY A 49 21.30 -0.26 -2.61
CA GLY A 49 20.85 -1.57 -2.13
C GLY A 49 20.25 -1.54 -0.74
N PHE A 50 20.52 -0.50 0.05
CA PHE A 50 20.07 -0.38 1.43
C PHE A 50 18.85 0.55 1.58
N ALA A 51 18.96 1.80 1.13
CA ALA A 51 17.89 2.79 1.26
C ALA A 51 17.94 3.85 0.15
N SER A 52 16.76 4.30 -0.28
CA SER A 52 16.59 5.36 -1.28
C SER A 52 16.03 6.62 -0.63
N GLN A 53 16.57 7.79 -1.00
CA GLN A 53 16.06 9.06 -0.50
C GLN A 53 14.75 9.44 -1.23
N VAL A 54 13.67 9.56 -0.47
CA VAL A 54 12.35 9.94 -0.99
C VAL A 54 12.37 11.42 -1.35
N GLY A 55 12.36 11.71 -2.65
CA GLY A 55 12.36 13.06 -3.21
C GLY A 55 13.45 13.32 -4.25
N GLU A 56 14.53 12.54 -4.28
CA GLU A 56 15.60 12.70 -5.29
C GLU A 56 15.58 11.62 -6.37
N ALA A 57 15.07 10.43 -6.05
CA ALA A 57 14.76 9.43 -7.05
C ALA A 57 13.66 8.49 -6.55
N ASN A 58 12.53 8.50 -7.25
CA ASN A 58 11.76 7.31 -7.55
C ASN A 58 11.36 6.43 -6.35
N ASP A 59 10.32 6.81 -5.60
CA ASP A 59 9.50 5.82 -4.90
C ASP A 59 8.12 6.39 -4.55
N GLY A 60 7.13 5.89 -5.28
CA GLY A 60 5.70 6.16 -5.05
C GLY A 60 4.80 5.43 -6.06
N ALA A 61 5.25 5.24 -7.30
CA ALA A 61 4.46 4.57 -8.34
C ALA A 61 5.28 4.07 -9.55
N SER A 62 6.57 3.74 -9.40
CA SER A 62 7.40 3.41 -10.57
C SER A 62 8.44 2.31 -10.31
N GLY A 63 7.93 1.11 -10.04
CA GLY A 63 8.65 -0.13 -10.38
C GLY A 63 9.02 -0.23 -11.87
N ALA A 64 8.51 0.67 -12.72
CA ALA A 64 8.84 0.78 -14.14
C ALA A 64 10.27 1.27 -14.43
N ARG A 65 10.91 2.04 -13.54
CA ARG A 65 12.26 2.58 -13.83
C ARG A 65 13.42 1.65 -13.45
N LYS A 66 13.15 0.49 -12.83
CA LYS A 66 14.20 -0.50 -12.50
C LYS A 66 14.54 -1.42 -13.68
N LEU A 67 13.85 -1.31 -14.81
CA LEU A 67 14.10 -2.11 -16.02
C LEU A 67 14.88 -1.37 -17.13
N GLY A 68 15.37 -0.14 -16.91
CA GLY A 68 16.09 0.58 -17.97
C GLY A 68 15.24 0.83 -19.23
N LEU A 69 13.91 0.71 -19.13
CA LEU A 69 13.01 1.07 -20.22
C LEU A 69 13.01 2.58 -20.33
N SER A 70 13.53 3.06 -21.45
CA SER A 70 13.56 4.48 -21.78
C SER A 70 12.13 5.03 -21.77
N SER A 71 11.97 6.33 -21.50
CA SER A 71 10.66 7.01 -21.55
C SER A 71 9.91 6.80 -22.87
N GLU A 72 10.64 6.48 -23.94
CA GLU A 72 10.11 6.20 -25.27
C GLU A 72 9.40 4.85 -25.36
N GLU A 73 9.89 3.81 -24.67
CA GLU A 73 9.26 2.48 -24.69
C GLU A 73 7.94 2.50 -23.89
N ILE A 74 7.90 3.27 -22.80
CA ILE A 74 6.67 3.48 -22.03
C ILE A 74 5.62 4.24 -22.87
N ALA A 75 6.05 5.18 -23.71
CA ALA A 75 5.14 5.91 -24.60
C ALA A 75 4.58 5.02 -25.73
N LYS A 76 5.42 4.17 -26.34
CA LYS A 76 4.99 3.23 -27.38
C LYS A 76 4.00 2.19 -26.85
N VAL A 77 4.28 1.60 -25.68
CA VAL A 77 3.39 0.60 -25.08
C VAL A 77 2.04 1.21 -24.69
N LYS A 78 1.99 2.47 -24.24
CA LYS A 78 0.73 3.18 -23.98
C LYS A 78 -0.06 3.44 -25.26
N ALA A 79 0.61 3.90 -26.32
CA ALA A 79 -0.03 4.14 -27.61
C ALA A 79 -0.60 2.86 -28.23
N GLU A 80 0.16 1.76 -28.19
CA GLU A 80 -0.29 0.45 -28.68
C GLU A 80 -1.48 -0.10 -27.87
N TRP A 81 -1.50 0.15 -26.56
CA TRP A 81 -2.61 -0.28 -25.71
C TRP A 81 -3.88 0.54 -25.97
N GLU A 82 -3.77 1.85 -26.12
CA GLU A 82 -4.90 2.74 -26.43
C GLU A 82 -5.48 2.48 -27.82
N GLU A 83 -4.64 2.23 -28.83
CA GLU A 83 -5.12 1.86 -30.17
C GLU A 83 -5.84 0.51 -30.15
N LYS A 84 -5.30 -0.47 -29.41
CA LYS A 84 -5.90 -1.79 -29.27
C LYS A 84 -7.22 -1.76 -28.48
N GLN A 85 -7.37 -0.85 -27.52
CA GLN A 85 -8.66 -0.59 -26.86
C GLN A 85 -9.65 0.07 -27.81
N ARG A 86 -9.22 1.11 -28.54
CA ARG A 86 -10.09 1.82 -29.48
C ARG A 86 -10.56 0.91 -30.63
N LEU A 87 -9.73 -0.04 -31.06
CA LEU A 87 -10.12 -1.03 -32.07
C LEU A 87 -11.13 -2.04 -31.54
N LYS A 88 -11.01 -2.45 -30.27
CA LYS A 88 -12.00 -3.33 -29.61
C LYS A 88 -13.33 -2.62 -29.44
N GLU A 89 -13.34 -1.39 -28.95
CA GLU A 89 -14.56 -0.59 -28.79
C GLU A 89 -15.27 -0.31 -30.12
N LYS A 90 -14.50 -0.05 -31.20
CA LYS A 90 -15.08 0.11 -32.54
C LYS A 90 -15.71 -1.18 -33.06
N LYS A 91 -15.04 -2.32 -32.85
CA LYS A 91 -15.53 -3.63 -33.27
C LYS A 91 -16.76 -4.08 -32.47
N GLU A 92 -16.88 -3.68 -31.21
CA GLU A 92 -18.09 -3.92 -30.39
C GLU A 92 -19.25 -3.03 -30.83
N LYS A 93 -19.01 -1.74 -31.09
CA LYS A 93 -20.04 -0.81 -31.60
C LYS A 93 -20.54 -1.15 -33.00
N GLU A 94 -19.71 -1.74 -33.87
CA GLU A 94 -20.16 -2.25 -35.17
C GLU A 94 -21.03 -3.51 -35.04
N LYS A 95 -20.67 -4.43 -34.13
CA LYS A 95 -21.49 -5.62 -33.87
C LYS A 95 -22.84 -5.28 -33.25
N GLU A 96 -22.90 -4.33 -32.34
CA GLU A 96 -24.15 -3.87 -31.72
C GLU A 96 -25.09 -3.17 -32.72
N LYS A 97 -24.53 -2.48 -33.73
CA LYS A 97 -25.32 -1.88 -34.82
C LYS A 97 -25.81 -2.91 -35.84
N ASP A 98 -25.06 -3.98 -36.09
CA ASP A 98 -25.45 -5.07 -36.99
C ASP A 98 -26.56 -5.95 -36.36
N ASP A 99 -26.49 -6.22 -35.06
CA ASP A 99 -27.56 -6.93 -34.33
C ASP A 99 -28.87 -6.12 -34.26
N LYS A 100 -28.80 -4.78 -34.12
CA LYS A 100 -30.00 -3.92 -34.11
C LYS A 100 -30.64 -3.73 -35.50
N ALA A 101 -29.92 -4.00 -36.59
CA ALA A 101 -30.45 -3.92 -37.95
C ALA A 101 -31.17 -5.22 -38.40
N LYS A 102 -31.04 -6.33 -37.65
CA LYS A 102 -31.69 -7.61 -37.96
C LYS A 102 -33.02 -7.87 -37.24
N ASP A 103 -33.36 -7.07 -36.23
CA ASP A 103 -34.61 -7.21 -35.46
C ASP A 103 -35.79 -6.39 -36.03
N ASP A 104 -35.53 -5.45 -36.95
CA ASP A 104 -36.55 -4.56 -37.54
C ASP A 104 -37.16 -5.11 -38.85
N LYS A 105 -37.43 -6.42 -38.91
CA LYS A 105 -38.14 -7.01 -40.07
C LYS A 105 -38.97 -8.23 -39.76
N THR A 106 -39.72 -8.29 -38.66
CA THR A 106 -40.93 -9.16 -38.61
C THR A 106 -41.97 -8.67 -37.59
N LYS A 107 -43.17 -8.37 -38.12
CA LYS A 107 -44.50 -8.26 -37.47
C LYS A 107 -44.92 -6.93 -36.82
N ASP A 108 -45.44 -6.08 -37.71
CA ASP A 108 -46.80 -5.51 -37.62
C ASP A 108 -47.83 -6.53 -37.09
N ASP A 109 -48.57 -6.21 -36.01
CA ASP A 109 -50.03 -6.01 -36.01
C ASP A 109 -50.59 -5.84 -34.57
N LYS A 110 -51.57 -4.93 -34.44
CA LYS A 110 -52.67 -4.86 -33.45
C LYS A 110 -52.51 -4.16 -32.08
N LYS A 111 -52.79 -2.85 -32.11
CA LYS A 111 -53.93 -2.10 -31.52
C LYS A 111 -54.51 -2.49 -30.13
N ASP A 112 -54.64 -1.43 -29.32
CA ASP A 112 -55.78 -0.98 -28.47
C ASP A 112 -55.55 -0.88 -26.94
N ASP A 113 -55.66 0.38 -26.49
CA ASP A 113 -56.37 0.92 -25.32
C ASP A 113 -56.08 0.39 -23.89
N LYS A 114 -55.65 1.29 -22.99
CA LYS A 114 -56.51 1.88 -21.91
C LYS A 114 -55.72 2.38 -20.69
N LYS A 115 -55.78 3.71 -20.51
CA LYS A 115 -56.10 4.52 -19.31
C LYS A 115 -55.77 4.09 -17.87
N ASP A 116 -55.33 5.11 -17.13
CA ASP A 116 -55.61 5.49 -15.72
C ASP A 116 -54.71 4.96 -14.56
N ASP A 117 -54.06 5.95 -13.94
CA ASP A 117 -54.14 6.33 -12.52
C ASP A 117 -53.33 5.65 -11.38
N GLU A 118 -52.84 6.57 -10.53
CA GLU A 118 -52.63 6.54 -9.08
C GLU A 118 -51.55 5.66 -8.39
N ASP A 119 -50.67 6.42 -7.72
CA ASP A 119 -50.29 6.35 -6.29
C ASP A 119 -49.21 5.39 -5.74
N GLU A 120 -48.64 5.89 -4.63
CA GLU A 120 -47.82 5.27 -3.59
C GLU A 120 -46.27 5.17 -3.74
N LYS A 121 -45.64 6.25 -3.26
CA LYS A 121 -44.45 6.29 -2.36
C LYS A 121 -44.57 5.17 -1.28
N PRO A 122 -43.51 4.53 -0.69
CA PRO A 122 -42.49 5.29 0.05
C PRO A 122 -41.10 4.67 0.42
N LYS A 123 -40.28 5.54 1.07
CA LYS A 123 -39.12 5.28 1.97
C LYS A 123 -37.81 4.86 1.28
N SER A 124 -36.65 5.47 1.53
CA SER A 124 -36.05 5.68 2.86
C SER A 124 -34.79 6.61 2.80
N LYS A 125 -34.68 7.49 3.80
CA LYS A 125 -33.42 7.94 4.47
C LYS A 125 -33.48 7.35 5.91
N PRO A 126 -32.53 7.51 6.87
CA PRO A 126 -31.26 8.26 6.90
C PRO A 126 -30.10 7.53 7.65
N ALA A 127 -28.91 8.16 7.75
CA ALA A 127 -27.98 8.20 8.90
C ALA A 127 -26.56 8.56 8.41
N SER A 128 -25.66 9.27 9.07
CA SER A 128 -25.62 10.25 10.16
C SER A 128 -24.17 10.82 10.15
N PRO A 129 -23.92 12.05 10.60
CA PRO A 129 -22.61 12.71 10.48
C PRO A 129 -21.62 12.28 11.57
N THR A 130 -20.37 12.01 11.17
CA THR A 130 -19.28 11.65 12.08
C THR A 130 -18.75 12.86 12.85
N THR A 131 -18.68 12.66 14.16
CA THR A 131 -18.25 13.54 15.24
C THR A 131 -16.79 13.99 15.12
N ALA A 132 -16.55 15.28 15.34
CA ALA A 132 -15.22 15.86 15.49
C ALA A 132 -14.57 15.43 16.82
N THR A 133 -13.28 15.12 16.79
CA THR A 133 -12.42 14.95 17.98
C THR A 133 -11.15 15.78 17.80
N PRO A 134 -10.63 16.43 18.87
CA PRO A 134 -9.71 17.55 18.77
C PRO A 134 -8.25 17.14 18.59
N SER A 135 -7.54 17.98 17.84
CA SER A 135 -6.15 17.90 17.42
C SER A 135 -5.15 17.94 18.59
N SER A 136 -4.22 17.00 18.62
CA SER A 136 -2.99 17.03 19.43
C SER A 136 -1.83 17.59 18.58
N PRO A 137 -0.85 18.32 19.14
CA PRO A 137 -0.10 19.35 18.42
C PRO A 137 0.84 18.80 17.35
N SER A 138 0.62 19.29 16.12
CA SER A 138 1.49 19.16 14.97
C SER A 138 2.81 19.92 15.20
N PRO A 139 3.99 19.32 14.98
CA PRO A 139 5.24 20.08 15.00
C PRO A 139 5.34 21.02 13.79
N SER A 140 5.70 22.26 14.08
CA SER A 140 5.91 23.40 13.17
C SER A 140 6.82 23.08 11.97
N PRO A 141 6.63 23.69 10.78
CA PRO A 141 7.36 23.38 9.56
C PRO A 141 8.70 24.14 9.53
N GLY A 142 9.72 23.58 10.17
CA GLY A 142 11.09 24.10 10.12
C GLY A 142 12.07 22.95 10.18
N ALA A 143 12.81 22.73 9.09
CA ALA A 143 13.65 21.55 8.79
C ALA A 143 12.85 20.29 8.41
N THR A 144 12.64 20.11 7.10
CA THR A 144 12.16 18.84 6.56
C THR A 144 13.24 17.76 6.80
N HIS A 145 12.99 16.85 7.73
CA HIS A 145 13.86 15.69 7.92
C HIS A 145 14.00 14.91 6.61
N GLN A 146 15.23 14.57 6.22
CA GLN A 146 15.49 13.73 5.04
C GLN A 146 14.72 12.41 5.18
N ARG A 147 13.99 12.05 4.13
CA ARG A 147 13.09 10.89 4.11
C ARG A 147 13.73 9.77 3.30
N TYR A 148 13.61 8.55 3.79
CA TYR A 148 14.19 7.36 3.19
C TYR A 148 13.17 6.22 3.12
N THR A 149 13.20 5.47 2.03
CA THR A 149 12.56 4.16 1.87
C THR A 149 13.65 3.10 1.97
N LEU A 150 13.44 2.07 2.79
CA LEU A 150 14.38 0.94 2.82
C LEU A 150 14.17 0.07 1.59
N HIS A 151 15.22 -0.58 1.11
CA HIS A 151 15.09 -1.59 0.08
C HIS A 151 14.19 -2.76 0.56
N ARG A 152 13.55 -3.44 -0.39
CA ARG A 152 12.53 -4.46 -0.15
C ARG A 152 12.98 -5.53 0.85
N ASP A 153 14.19 -6.05 0.69
CA ASP A 153 14.68 -7.16 1.51
C ASP A 153 14.93 -6.72 2.96
N PHE A 154 15.57 -5.56 3.15
CA PHE A 154 15.76 -4.96 4.47
C PHE A 154 14.42 -4.68 5.16
N PHE A 155 13.46 -4.10 4.43
CA PHE A 155 12.12 -3.86 4.96
C PHE A 155 11.40 -5.16 5.33
N SER A 156 11.56 -6.23 4.55
CA SER A 156 10.98 -7.54 4.86
C SER A 156 11.57 -8.15 6.14
N MET A 157 12.88 -8.01 6.36
CA MET A 157 13.55 -8.47 7.57
C MET A 157 13.04 -7.74 8.81
N ARG A 158 12.83 -6.41 8.72
CA ARG A 158 12.26 -5.60 9.80
C ARG A 158 10.83 -6.00 10.13
N LEU A 159 10.01 -6.25 9.11
CA LEU A 159 8.65 -6.76 9.30
C LEU A 159 8.64 -8.12 10.00
N ALA A 160 9.55 -9.03 9.61
CA ALA A 160 9.67 -10.34 10.23
C ALA A 160 10.12 -10.23 11.70
N GLU A 161 11.10 -9.38 12.00
CA GLU A 161 11.57 -9.10 13.37
C GLU A 161 10.42 -8.57 14.24
N HIS A 162 9.66 -7.60 13.72
CA HIS A 162 8.51 -7.03 14.43
C HIS A 162 7.40 -8.06 14.65
N ARG A 163 7.11 -8.90 13.65
CA ARG A 163 6.15 -10.00 13.76
C ARG A 163 6.59 -11.02 14.81
N LYS A 164 7.86 -11.43 14.79
CA LYS A 164 8.46 -12.35 15.76
C LYS A 164 8.38 -11.78 17.17
N ARG A 165 8.66 -10.49 17.36
CA ARG A 165 8.56 -9.81 18.65
C ARG A 165 7.12 -9.84 19.18
N ARG A 166 6.12 -9.56 18.33
CA ARG A 166 4.70 -9.62 18.70
C ARG A 166 4.24 -11.03 19.05
N GLN A 167 4.67 -12.04 18.28
CA GLN A 167 4.36 -13.44 18.59
C GLN A 167 5.00 -13.86 19.93
N ALA A 168 6.24 -13.44 20.18
CA ALA A 168 6.91 -13.72 21.45
C ALA A 168 6.23 -13.05 22.64
N THR A 169 5.74 -11.81 22.50
CA THR A 169 4.98 -11.15 23.58
C THR A 169 3.65 -11.86 23.82
N GLN A 170 2.91 -12.21 22.77
CA GLN A 170 1.65 -12.97 22.88
C GLN A 170 1.86 -14.35 23.51
N ALA A 171 2.90 -15.08 23.09
CA ALA A 171 3.23 -16.37 23.68
C ALA A 171 3.59 -16.25 25.17
N LYS A 172 4.33 -15.20 25.56
CA LYS A 172 4.64 -14.93 26.97
C LYS A 172 3.40 -14.58 27.80
N GLU A 173 2.44 -13.85 27.23
CA GLU A 173 1.17 -13.53 27.89
C GLU A 173 0.26 -14.77 28.04
N LEU A 174 0.29 -15.68 27.05
CA LEU A 174 -0.50 -16.91 27.08
C LEU A 174 0.17 -18.01 27.93
N ALA A 175 1.50 -18.06 27.99
CA ALA A 175 2.27 -19.14 28.64
C ALA A 175 1.78 -19.54 30.05
N PRO A 176 1.42 -18.60 30.96
CA PRO A 176 0.89 -18.96 32.28
C PRO A 176 -0.48 -19.65 32.26
N ARG A 177 -1.21 -19.59 31.14
CA ARG A 177 -2.52 -20.23 30.96
C ARG A 177 -2.46 -21.57 30.26
N LEU A 178 -1.30 -21.98 29.73
CA LEU A 178 -1.15 -23.31 29.16
C LEU A 178 -0.86 -24.34 30.26
N PRO A 179 -1.44 -25.55 30.19
CA PRO A 179 -1.11 -26.62 31.11
C PRO A 179 0.39 -26.95 31.02
N GLY A 180 1.02 -27.18 32.18
CA GLY A 180 2.43 -27.56 32.24
C GLY A 180 2.70 -28.84 31.47
N ALA A 181 3.77 -28.87 30.67
CA ALA A 181 4.17 -30.06 29.95
C ALA A 181 4.51 -31.18 30.94
N PRO A 182 4.05 -32.43 30.72
CA PRO A 182 4.37 -33.55 31.59
C PRO A 182 5.89 -33.76 31.62
N ARG A 183 6.48 -33.65 32.81
CA ARG A 183 7.87 -33.99 33.05
C ARG A 183 7.93 -35.51 33.12
N SER A 184 8.34 -36.15 32.03
CA SER A 184 8.70 -37.57 32.09
C SER A 184 10.06 -37.65 32.77
N ASP A 185 10.07 -37.98 34.05
CA ASP A 185 11.26 -38.48 34.72
C ASP A 185 11.55 -39.87 34.14
N ILE A 186 12.37 -39.91 33.08
CA ILE A 186 12.95 -41.15 32.59
C ILE A 186 14.06 -41.53 33.59
N SER A 187 13.64 -42.15 34.69
CA SER A 187 14.54 -42.79 35.63
C SER A 187 14.92 -44.16 35.07
N GLY A 188 16.17 -44.26 34.62
CA GLY A 188 16.84 -45.54 34.34
C GLY A 188 17.49 -46.13 35.58
#